data_AF-A0A4S4L5T1-F1
#
_entry.id   AF-A0A4S4L5T1-F1
#
_cell.length_a   1.000
_cell.length_b   1.000
_cell.length_c   1.000
_cell.angle_alpha   90.00
_cell.angle_beta   90.00
_cell.angle_gamma   90.00
#
_symmetry.space_group_name_H-M   'P 1'
#
loop_
_entity.id
_entity.type
_entity.pdbx_description
1 polymer ?
#
loop_
_entity_poly.entity_id
_entity_poly.type
_entity_poly.pdbx_seq_one_letter_code
_entity_poly.pdbx_strand_id
1 'polypeptide(L)'
;MPSDCGADLCLSEWYSPVQPETGLHPRPASARDLKAYFAQIDPAAWISIWYPSRKGESVEQVHDRVGGVLEILHSCIERQYSGQHKRILFVSHAATVIALTRELLGDHDLSLRVGCCSLTVLKRKDDRKDVKGAYIHVKLASGEHLEQGASRDWGFEDVVIKDGKVVEDVGVPGTEQEEDYPIGSQVHDNEVIARM
;
A
#
# COMPACT_ATOMS: atom_id res chain seq x y z
N MET A 1 -15.50 -3.08 22.67
CA MET A 1 -14.23 -3.69 22.23
C MET A 1 -13.44 -2.61 21.52
N PRO A 2 -12.11 -2.52 21.71
CA PRO A 2 -11.27 -1.68 20.84
C PRO A 2 -11.51 -2.08 19.38
N SER A 3 -11.47 -1.11 18.48
CA SER A 3 -11.54 -1.36 17.05
C SER A 3 -10.15 -1.69 16.53
N ASP A 4 -9.94 -2.84 15.89
CA ASP A 4 -8.66 -3.20 15.25
C ASP A 4 -8.41 -2.46 13.92
N CYS A 5 -8.97 -1.25 13.79
CA CYS A 5 -8.84 -0.41 12.61
C CYS A 5 -7.63 0.52 12.74
N GLY A 6 -6.52 0.10 12.15
CA GLY A 6 -5.30 0.89 12.05
C GLY A 6 -5.22 1.70 10.74
N ALA A 7 -4.31 2.69 10.71
CA ALA A 7 -3.90 3.36 9.49
C ALA A 7 -2.40 3.12 9.25
N ASP A 8 -2.04 2.71 8.04
CA ASP A 8 -0.66 2.43 7.68
C ASP A 8 -0.25 3.15 6.39
N LEU A 9 0.85 3.91 6.49
CA LEU A 9 1.45 4.64 5.39
C LEU A 9 2.03 3.72 4.31
N CYS A 10 2.30 2.46 4.64
CA CYS A 10 2.77 1.48 3.66
C CYS A 10 1.74 1.19 2.56
N LEU A 11 0.45 1.47 2.80
CA LEU A 11 -0.66 1.31 1.86
C LEU A 11 -1.09 2.63 1.21
N SER A 12 -0.30 3.70 1.37
CA SER A 12 -0.63 5.01 0.83
C SER A 12 -0.56 5.06 -0.72
N GLU A 13 -1.01 6.19 -1.25
CA GLU A 13 -0.97 6.51 -2.68
C GLU A 13 0.44 6.36 -3.26
N TRP A 14 0.49 6.00 -4.54
CA TRP A 14 1.71 6.07 -5.34
C TRP A 14 1.78 7.45 -6.00
N TYR A 15 2.90 8.14 -5.77
CA TYR A 15 3.22 9.36 -6.50
C TYR A 15 4.33 9.09 -7.51
N SER A 16 4.20 9.65 -8.71
CA SER A 16 5.30 9.66 -9.68
C SER A 16 6.50 10.42 -9.13
N PRO A 17 7.71 10.24 -9.69
CA PRO A 17 8.89 10.99 -9.25
C PRO A 17 8.62 12.49 -9.24
N VAL A 18 9.00 13.16 -8.16
CA VAL A 18 8.78 14.60 -8.01
C VAL A 18 9.75 15.35 -8.93
N GLN A 19 9.26 16.41 -9.57
CA GLN A 19 10.10 17.30 -10.36
C GLN A 19 11.14 17.97 -9.44
N PRO A 20 12.44 18.00 -9.81
CA PRO A 20 13.47 18.66 -9.03
C PRO A 20 13.10 20.10 -8.64
N GLU A 21 13.43 20.48 -7.41
CA GLU A 21 13.24 21.84 -6.87
C GLU A 21 11.78 22.30 -6.74
N THR A 22 10.79 21.41 -6.89
CA THR A 22 9.36 21.76 -6.74
C THR A 22 8.75 21.39 -5.39
N GLY A 23 9.52 20.71 -4.54
CA GLY A 23 9.09 20.27 -3.22
C GLY A 23 9.09 18.75 -3.08
N LEU A 24 8.32 18.28 -2.11
CA LEU A 24 8.07 16.87 -1.83
C LEU A 24 6.57 16.57 -1.97
N HIS A 25 6.23 15.33 -2.29
CA HIS A 25 4.85 14.85 -2.24
C HIS A 25 4.30 14.91 -0.80
N PRO A 26 2.98 15.09 -0.63
CA PRO A 26 2.38 15.19 0.68
C PRO A 26 2.47 13.86 1.43
N ARG A 27 2.61 13.94 2.74
CA ARG A 27 2.44 12.79 3.64
C ARG A 27 1.06 12.89 4.29
N PRO A 28 0.25 11.82 4.31
CA PRO A 28 -1.05 11.89 4.95
C PRO A 28 -0.90 11.99 6.48
N ALA A 29 -1.96 12.46 7.14
CA ALA A 29 -1.99 12.66 8.58
C ALA A 29 -1.84 11.33 9.34
N SER A 30 -1.33 11.39 10.56
CA SER A 30 -1.14 10.18 11.38
C SER A 30 -2.48 9.60 11.86
N ALA A 31 -2.50 8.32 12.25
CA ALA A 31 -3.70 7.71 12.85
C ALA A 31 -4.22 8.51 14.06
N ARG A 32 -3.31 9.11 14.84
CA ARG A 32 -3.65 9.96 15.99
C ARG A 32 -4.39 11.22 15.56
N ASP A 33 -3.95 11.85 14.48
CA ASP A 33 -4.59 13.07 13.95
C ASP A 33 -5.94 12.72 13.31
N LEU A 34 -6.02 11.60 12.58
CA LEU A 34 -7.23 11.12 11.94
C LEU A 34 -8.33 10.70 12.95
N LYS A 35 -7.95 10.25 14.15
CA LYS A 35 -8.90 9.93 15.23
C LYS A 35 -9.84 11.07 15.57
N ALA A 36 -9.37 12.32 15.44
CA ALA A 36 -10.19 13.51 15.69
C ALA A 36 -11.39 13.62 14.73
N TYR A 37 -11.30 12.99 13.55
CA TYR A 37 -12.34 12.99 12.53
C TYR A 37 -13.10 11.66 12.46
N PHE A 38 -12.42 10.54 12.77
CA PHE A 38 -12.98 9.19 12.67
C PHE A 38 -12.79 8.40 13.97
N ALA A 39 -13.87 8.32 14.75
CA ALA A 39 -13.85 7.67 16.07
C ALA A 39 -13.51 6.17 16.04
N GLN A 40 -13.60 5.51 14.88
CA GLN A 40 -13.31 4.09 14.67
C GLN A 40 -11.82 3.79 14.48
N ILE A 41 -10.99 4.79 14.18
CA ILE A 41 -9.54 4.58 14.08
C ILE A 41 -9.01 4.29 15.48
N ASP A 42 -8.14 3.30 15.65
CA ASP A 42 -7.41 3.09 16.90
C ASP A 42 -5.91 3.35 16.67
N PRO A 43 -5.38 4.50 17.13
CA PRO A 43 -3.96 4.83 16.97
C PRO A 43 -3.02 3.87 17.71
N ALA A 44 -3.51 3.09 18.67
CA ALA A 44 -2.72 2.10 19.40
C ALA A 44 -2.82 0.70 18.78
N ALA A 45 -3.82 0.44 17.92
CA ALA A 45 -3.98 -0.85 17.27
C ALA A 45 -2.89 -1.13 16.23
N TRP A 46 -2.41 -0.11 15.52
CA TRP A 46 -1.37 -0.29 14.51
C TRP A 46 -0.51 0.96 14.35
N ILE A 47 0.80 0.76 14.21
CA ILE A 47 1.77 1.81 13.94
C ILE A 47 2.33 1.55 12.55
N SER A 48 2.47 2.59 11.73
CA SER A 48 2.99 2.45 10.37
C SER A 48 4.38 1.82 10.37
N ILE A 49 4.51 0.70 9.67
CA ILE A 49 5.75 -0.10 9.62
C ILE A 49 6.65 0.27 8.45
N TRP A 50 6.15 1.06 7.50
CA TRP A 50 6.90 1.51 6.34
C TRP A 50 6.46 2.90 5.89
N TYR A 51 7.42 3.72 5.46
CA TYR A 51 7.17 5.05 4.92
C TYR A 51 7.66 5.13 3.48
N PRO A 52 6.78 5.31 2.48
CA PRO A 52 7.20 5.59 1.12
C PRO A 52 7.98 6.91 1.05
N SER A 53 8.91 7.00 0.09
CA SER A 53 9.63 8.26 -0.16
C SER A 53 8.64 9.33 -0.64
N ARG A 54 8.79 10.55 -0.13
CA ARG A 54 8.05 11.72 -0.63
C ARG A 54 8.62 12.27 -1.94
N LYS A 55 9.71 11.70 -2.46
CA LYS A 55 10.23 12.01 -3.79
C LYS A 55 9.54 11.24 -4.91
N GLY A 56 8.57 10.39 -4.58
CA GLY A 56 7.85 9.57 -5.54
C GLY A 56 8.63 8.33 -5.97
N GLU A 57 8.00 7.51 -6.79
CA GLU A 57 8.48 6.19 -7.17
C GLU A 57 8.24 5.98 -8.68
N SER A 58 9.17 5.33 -9.38
CA SER A 58 8.87 4.72 -10.68
C SER A 58 7.88 3.56 -10.51
N VAL A 59 7.33 3.05 -11.63
CA VAL A 59 6.47 1.85 -11.61
C VAL A 59 7.21 0.64 -11.02
N GLU A 60 8.49 0.46 -11.34
CA GLU A 60 9.32 -0.60 -10.77
C GLU A 60 9.52 -0.41 -9.26
N GLN A 61 9.80 0.83 -8.81
CA GLN A 61 10.02 1.13 -7.40
C GLN A 61 8.79 0.92 -6.53
N VAL A 62 7.58 1.22 -7.01
CA VAL A 62 6.35 0.92 -6.25
C VAL A 62 6.13 -0.59 -6.11
N HIS A 63 6.48 -1.37 -7.15
CA HIS A 63 6.47 -2.83 -7.07
C HIS A 63 7.47 -3.33 -6.02
N ASP A 64 8.73 -2.88 -6.08
CA ASP A 64 9.76 -3.24 -5.11
C ASP A 64 9.36 -2.88 -3.67
N ARG A 65 8.81 -1.66 -3.46
CA ARG A 65 8.28 -1.24 -2.17
C ARG A 65 7.22 -2.21 -1.69
N VAL A 66 6.22 -2.50 -2.50
CA VAL A 66 5.11 -3.36 -2.09
C VAL A 66 5.57 -4.78 -1.79
N GLY A 67 6.51 -5.32 -2.58
CA GLY A 67 7.15 -6.60 -2.31
C GLY A 67 7.81 -6.65 -0.92
N GLY A 68 8.60 -5.63 -0.58
CA GLY A 68 9.22 -5.52 0.75
C GLY A 68 8.21 -5.29 1.88
N VAL A 69 7.21 -4.43 1.65
CA VAL A 69 6.13 -4.16 2.59
C VAL A 69 5.36 -5.43 2.93
N LEU A 70 5.01 -6.27 1.95
CA LEU A 70 4.22 -7.47 2.18
C LEU A 70 4.89 -8.47 3.12
N GLU A 71 6.21 -8.65 3.00
CA GLU A 71 6.97 -9.56 3.87
C GLU A 71 6.93 -9.10 5.33
N ILE A 72 7.12 -7.79 5.56
CA ILE A 72 7.12 -7.20 6.89
C ILE A 72 5.70 -7.14 7.46
N LEU A 73 4.74 -6.68 6.65
CA LEU A 73 3.33 -6.55 7.01
C LEU A 73 2.74 -7.90 7.42
N HIS A 74 2.96 -8.93 6.61
CA HIS A 74 2.52 -10.30 6.92
C HIS A 74 3.10 -10.77 8.26
N SER A 75 4.41 -10.62 8.43
CA SER A 75 5.09 -11.01 9.67
C SER A 75 4.58 -10.25 10.89
N CYS A 76 4.34 -8.94 10.79
CA CYS A 76 3.81 -8.12 11.89
C CYS A 76 2.36 -8.50 12.25
N ILE A 77 1.50 -8.73 11.25
CA ILE A 77 0.11 -9.15 11.45
C ILE A 77 0.05 -10.51 12.16
N GLU A 78 0.76 -11.52 11.67
CA GLU A 78 0.75 -12.87 12.26
C GLU A 78 1.26 -12.87 13.71
N ARG A 79 2.22 -11.98 14.03
CA ARG A 79 2.74 -11.83 15.40
C ARG A 79 1.74 -11.12 16.31
N GLN A 80 1.20 -9.98 15.87
CA GLN A 80 0.33 -9.15 16.72
C GLN A 80 -1.07 -9.76 16.90
N TYR A 81 -1.59 -10.44 15.88
CA TYR A 81 -2.96 -10.96 15.84
C TYR A 81 -3.02 -12.48 15.68
N SER A 82 -1.98 -13.19 16.10
CA SER A 82 -1.87 -14.65 15.99
C SER A 82 -3.13 -15.36 16.48
N GLY A 83 -3.76 -16.14 15.60
CA GLY A 83 -4.98 -16.90 15.91
C GLY A 83 -6.26 -16.07 16.08
N GLN A 84 -6.20 -14.74 15.97
CA GLN A 84 -7.36 -13.86 16.18
C GLN A 84 -8.12 -13.57 14.89
N HIS A 85 -7.41 -13.25 13.80
CA HIS A 85 -8.02 -12.86 12.54
C HIS A 85 -7.71 -13.87 11.43
N LYS A 86 -8.73 -14.24 10.66
CA LYS A 86 -8.61 -15.14 9.48
C LYS A 86 -8.73 -14.41 8.15
N ARG A 87 -9.16 -13.15 8.18
CA ARG A 87 -9.44 -12.30 7.02
C ARG A 87 -9.07 -10.87 7.38
N ILE A 88 -8.49 -10.17 6.42
CA ILE A 88 -8.00 -8.81 6.58
C ILE A 88 -8.48 -8.03 5.36
N LEU A 89 -8.89 -6.79 5.59
CA LEU A 89 -9.27 -5.85 4.55
C LEU A 89 -8.22 -4.75 4.48
N PHE A 90 -7.63 -4.57 3.31
CA PHE A 90 -6.83 -3.39 2.99
C PHE A 90 -7.66 -2.43 2.17
N VAL A 91 -7.63 -1.16 2.54
CA VAL A 91 -8.23 -0.05 1.78
C VAL A 91 -7.09 0.83 1.33
N SER A 92 -6.94 1.02 0.02
CA SER A 92 -5.79 1.67 -0.59
C SER A 92 -6.17 2.27 -1.95
N HIS A 93 -5.18 2.80 -2.65
CA HIS A 93 -5.29 3.50 -3.93
C HIS A 93 -5.02 2.57 -5.11
N ALA A 94 -5.42 2.97 -6.33
CA ALA A 94 -5.41 2.09 -7.50
C ALA A 94 -4.03 1.48 -7.78
N ALA A 95 -2.98 2.29 -7.87
CA ALA A 95 -1.62 1.81 -8.15
C ALA A 95 -1.10 0.85 -7.08
N THR A 96 -1.25 1.21 -5.79
CA THR A 96 -0.84 0.35 -4.67
C THR A 96 -1.65 -0.95 -4.63
N VAL A 97 -2.96 -0.93 -4.93
CA VAL A 97 -3.79 -2.15 -5.05
C VAL A 97 -3.33 -3.03 -6.21
N ILE A 98 -2.96 -2.46 -7.36
CA ILE A 98 -2.42 -3.22 -8.49
C ILE A 98 -1.12 -3.89 -8.10
N ALA A 99 -0.18 -3.14 -7.51
CA ALA A 99 1.10 -3.68 -7.05
C ALA A 99 0.90 -4.78 -6.00
N LEU A 100 0.05 -4.56 -4.99
CA LEU A 100 -0.28 -5.58 -3.97
C LEU A 100 -0.83 -6.85 -4.62
N THR A 101 -1.76 -6.71 -5.56
CA THR A 101 -2.39 -7.86 -6.21
C THR A 101 -1.38 -8.66 -7.03
N ARG A 102 -0.55 -7.98 -7.82
CA ARG A 102 0.52 -8.60 -8.62
C ARG A 102 1.52 -9.36 -7.75
N GLU A 103 2.00 -8.75 -6.66
CA GLU A 103 2.93 -9.39 -5.71
C GLU A 103 2.32 -10.61 -5.02
N LEU A 104 1.07 -10.49 -4.52
CA LEU A 104 0.40 -11.58 -3.80
C LEU A 104 0.09 -12.77 -4.72
N LEU A 105 -0.20 -12.52 -5.99
CA LEU A 105 -0.42 -13.55 -7.01
C LEU A 105 0.89 -14.09 -7.61
N GLY A 106 1.98 -13.32 -7.53
CA GLY A 106 3.27 -13.66 -8.13
C GLY A 106 3.25 -13.50 -9.64
N ASP A 107 2.48 -12.53 -10.13
CA ASP A 107 2.26 -12.23 -11.55
C ASP A 107 2.39 -10.72 -11.76
N HIS A 108 3.60 -10.26 -12.10
CA HIS A 108 3.90 -8.84 -12.30
C HIS A 108 3.28 -8.29 -13.60
N ASP A 109 2.97 -9.17 -14.56
CA ASP A 109 2.46 -8.81 -15.88
C ASP A 109 0.92 -8.83 -15.95
N LEU A 110 0.25 -9.20 -14.86
CA LEU A 110 -1.21 -9.21 -14.78
C LEU A 110 -1.78 -7.84 -15.20
N SER A 111 -2.53 -7.84 -16.29
CA SER A 111 -3.32 -6.68 -16.72
C SER A 111 -4.48 -6.50 -15.74
N LEU A 112 -4.47 -5.40 -14.99
CA LEU A 112 -5.42 -5.13 -13.93
C LEU A 112 -5.72 -3.63 -13.89
N ARG A 113 -7.01 -3.32 -13.98
CA ARG A 113 -7.54 -1.96 -13.80
C ARG A 113 -8.37 -1.92 -12.53
N VAL A 114 -8.10 -0.95 -11.66
CA VAL A 114 -8.75 -0.83 -10.34
C VAL A 114 -9.69 0.37 -10.34
N GLY A 115 -10.99 0.09 -10.26
CA GLY A 115 -12.04 1.10 -10.14
C GLY A 115 -12.23 1.60 -8.71
N CYS A 116 -12.83 2.79 -8.59
CA CYS A 116 -13.24 3.35 -7.31
C CYS A 116 -14.18 2.39 -6.57
N CYS A 117 -13.89 2.13 -5.29
CA CYS A 117 -14.61 1.17 -4.44
C CYS A 117 -14.69 -0.26 -5.01
N SER A 118 -13.85 -0.63 -5.97
CA SER A 118 -13.80 -2.01 -6.45
C SER A 118 -13.18 -2.94 -5.39
N LEU A 119 -13.52 -4.23 -5.46
CA LEU A 119 -13.08 -5.23 -4.49
C LEU A 119 -12.25 -6.35 -5.15
N THR A 120 -11.00 -6.50 -4.70
CA THR A 120 -10.17 -7.67 -4.98
C THR A 120 -10.26 -8.62 -3.79
N VAL A 121 -10.56 -9.90 -4.06
CA VAL A 121 -10.65 -10.96 -3.04
C VAL A 121 -9.64 -12.04 -3.38
N LEU A 122 -8.71 -12.28 -2.47
CA LEU A 122 -7.65 -13.27 -2.60
C LEU A 122 -7.80 -14.37 -1.55
N LYS A 123 -7.42 -15.60 -1.91
CA LYS A 123 -7.37 -16.75 -1.01
C LYS A 123 -5.94 -17.30 -0.98
N ARG A 124 -5.40 -17.52 0.23
CA ARG A 124 -4.09 -18.13 0.42
C ARG A 124 -4.10 -19.60 -0.04
N LYS A 125 -3.01 -20.05 -0.65
CA LYS A 125 -2.73 -21.46 -0.97
C LYS A 125 -2.39 -22.20 0.34
N ASP A 126 -2.80 -23.46 0.49
CA ASP A 126 -2.78 -24.20 1.77
C ASP A 126 -1.35 -24.60 2.23
N ASP A 127 -0.33 -24.33 1.41
CA ASP A 127 1.00 -24.94 1.43
C ASP A 127 2.13 -23.92 1.18
N ARG A 128 1.86 -22.62 1.34
CA ARG A 128 2.84 -21.53 1.13
C ARG A 128 3.15 -20.76 2.41
N LYS A 129 4.43 -20.76 2.80
CA LYS A 129 4.95 -20.01 3.96
C LYS A 129 5.29 -18.56 3.63
N ASP A 130 5.73 -18.32 2.41
CA ASP A 130 5.93 -17.00 1.85
C ASP A 130 4.60 -16.27 1.62
N VAL A 131 4.67 -14.95 1.45
CA VAL A 131 3.52 -14.08 1.16
C VAL A 131 3.38 -13.79 -0.33
N LYS A 132 4.49 -13.59 -1.03
CA LYS A 132 4.54 -13.29 -2.47
C LYS A 132 4.21 -14.54 -3.28
N GLY A 133 3.33 -14.43 -4.26
CA GLY A 133 2.84 -15.57 -5.05
C GLY A 133 2.07 -16.63 -4.27
N ALA A 134 1.74 -16.37 -3.00
CA ALA A 134 1.10 -17.33 -2.10
C ALA A 134 -0.43 -17.35 -2.19
N TYR A 135 -1.01 -16.52 -3.05
CA TYR A 135 -2.46 -16.37 -3.18
C TYR A 135 -2.96 -16.78 -4.56
N ILE A 136 -4.24 -17.11 -4.62
CA ILE A 136 -5.05 -17.17 -5.83
C ILE A 136 -6.14 -16.11 -5.74
N HIS A 137 -6.60 -15.59 -6.87
CA HIS A 137 -7.71 -14.65 -6.88
C HIS A 137 -9.05 -15.37 -6.90
N VAL A 138 -10.02 -14.81 -6.18
CA VAL A 138 -11.45 -15.16 -6.25
C VAL A 138 -12.20 -14.07 -7.02
N LYS A 139 -11.84 -12.81 -6.80
CA LYS A 139 -12.31 -11.64 -7.54
C LYS A 139 -11.15 -10.67 -7.76
N LEU A 140 -11.09 -10.03 -8.91
CA LEU A 140 -10.12 -8.98 -9.23
C LEU A 140 -10.87 -7.69 -9.53
N ALA A 141 -10.59 -6.62 -8.77
CA ALA A 141 -11.15 -5.29 -8.97
C ALA A 141 -12.68 -5.28 -9.27
N SER A 142 -13.45 -6.10 -8.57
CA SER A 142 -14.86 -6.32 -8.87
C SER A 142 -15.73 -5.16 -8.38
N GLY A 143 -16.50 -4.57 -9.30
CA GLY A 143 -17.54 -3.57 -9.01
C GLY A 143 -18.96 -4.14 -8.94
N GLU A 144 -19.14 -5.48 -8.91
CA GLU A 144 -20.47 -6.13 -8.97
C GLU A 144 -21.43 -5.71 -7.85
N HIS A 145 -20.89 -5.23 -6.73
CA HIS A 145 -21.65 -4.78 -5.57
C HIS A 145 -22.08 -3.30 -5.68
N LEU A 146 -21.61 -2.59 -6.70
CA LEU A 146 -21.92 -1.19 -6.97
C LEU A 146 -23.05 -1.11 -7.99
N GLU A 147 -24.04 -0.25 -7.73
CA GLU A 147 -25.22 -0.09 -8.59
C GLU A 147 -24.87 0.21 -10.06
N GLN A 148 -23.82 1.02 -10.28
CA GLN A 148 -23.35 1.42 -11.60
C GLN A 148 -22.12 0.63 -12.07
N GLY A 149 -21.71 -0.41 -11.34
CA GLY A 149 -20.45 -1.09 -11.56
C GLY A 149 -19.23 -0.25 -11.14
N ALA A 150 -18.04 -0.73 -11.53
CA ALA A 150 -16.80 -0.01 -11.30
C ALA A 150 -16.72 1.26 -12.16
N SER A 151 -16.24 2.36 -11.58
CA SER A 151 -16.04 3.62 -12.28
C SER A 151 -14.65 4.18 -12.01
N ARG A 152 -14.17 5.06 -12.90
CA ARG A 152 -12.85 5.71 -12.80
C ARG A 152 -11.72 4.68 -12.60
N ASP A 153 -11.79 3.60 -13.36
CA ASP A 153 -10.76 2.57 -13.32
C ASP A 153 -9.44 3.11 -13.87
N TRP A 154 -8.36 2.64 -13.26
CA TRP A 154 -7.01 3.08 -13.57
C TRP A 154 -6.09 1.86 -13.59
N GLY A 155 -5.17 1.83 -14.54
CA GLY A 155 -4.10 0.83 -14.66
C GLY A 155 -2.75 1.49 -14.90
N PHE A 156 -1.65 0.75 -14.70
CA PHE A 156 -0.30 1.27 -14.97
C PHE A 156 -0.08 1.63 -16.45
N GLU A 157 -0.89 1.09 -17.36
CA GLU A 157 -0.95 1.49 -18.77
C GLU A 157 -1.44 2.93 -19.00
N ASP A 158 -2.10 3.54 -18.01
CA ASP A 158 -2.56 4.94 -18.07
C ASP A 158 -1.47 5.93 -17.62
N VAL A 159 -0.33 5.42 -17.14
CA VAL A 159 0.82 6.26 -16.76
C VAL A 159 1.40 6.93 -18.00
N VAL A 160 1.55 8.25 -17.95
CA VAL A 160 2.22 9.00 -19.01
C VAL A 160 3.72 8.72 -18.93
N ILE A 161 4.25 8.04 -19.94
CA ILE A 161 5.68 7.75 -20.07
C ILE A 161 6.27 8.67 -21.14
N LYS A 162 7.32 9.41 -20.78
CA LYS A 162 8.12 10.22 -21.69
C LYS A 162 9.59 9.80 -21.58
N ASP A 163 10.23 9.53 -22.72
CA ASP A 163 11.63 9.08 -22.78
C ASP A 163 11.92 7.84 -21.91
N GLY A 164 10.95 6.93 -21.81
CA GLY A 164 11.04 5.70 -21.02
C GLY A 164 10.91 5.90 -19.50
N LYS A 165 10.56 7.11 -19.04
CA LYS A 165 10.34 7.43 -17.63
C LYS A 165 8.93 7.92 -17.39
N VAL A 166 8.41 7.66 -16.19
CA VAL A 166 7.16 8.27 -15.73
C VAL A 166 7.32 9.79 -15.75
N VAL A 167 6.35 10.51 -16.31
CA VAL A 167 6.33 11.97 -16.26
C VAL A 167 6.31 12.42 -14.80
N GLU A 168 7.18 13.36 -14.47
CA GLU A 168 7.33 13.89 -13.12
C GLU A 168 6.14 14.77 -12.73
N ASP A 169 5.75 14.72 -11.47
CA ASP A 169 4.74 15.59 -10.88
C ASP A 169 5.38 16.70 -10.04
N VAL A 170 4.70 17.84 -9.95
CA VAL A 170 5.13 18.97 -9.10
C VAL A 170 4.86 18.63 -7.63
N GLY A 171 5.87 18.83 -6.79
CA GLY A 171 5.75 18.65 -5.33
C GLY A 171 4.91 19.75 -4.66
N VAL A 172 4.80 19.68 -3.33
CA VAL A 172 4.12 20.72 -2.55
C VAL A 172 5.04 21.94 -2.40
N PRO A 173 4.67 23.13 -2.90
CA PRO A 173 5.50 24.33 -2.76
C PRO A 173 5.78 24.67 -1.29
N GLY A 174 7.02 25.08 -1.00
CA GLY A 174 7.48 25.39 0.36
C GLY A 174 8.07 24.20 1.11
N THR A 175 8.05 23.00 0.53
CA THR A 175 8.62 21.77 1.11
C THR A 175 9.96 21.37 0.49
N GLU A 176 10.56 22.22 -0.35
CA GLU A 176 11.78 21.95 -1.12
C GLU A 176 12.98 21.66 -0.22
N GLN A 177 12.99 22.25 0.98
CA GLN A 177 14.05 22.12 1.97
C GLN A 177 13.70 21.13 3.09
N GLU A 178 12.54 20.47 3.03
CA GLU A 178 12.17 19.45 4.01
C GLU A 178 12.97 18.17 3.78
N GLU A 179 13.27 17.47 4.88
CA GLU A 179 13.88 16.15 4.79
C GLU A 179 12.84 15.10 4.37
N ASP A 180 13.22 14.23 3.44
CA ASP A 180 12.45 13.04 3.10
C ASP A 180 12.71 11.94 4.14
N TYR A 181 12.16 12.14 5.34
CA TYR A 181 12.32 11.23 6.48
C TYR A 181 11.05 11.17 7.35
N PRO A 182 10.72 10.05 8.00
CA PRO A 182 11.27 8.71 7.79
C PRO A 182 10.93 8.13 6.41
N ILE A 183 11.73 7.17 5.95
CA ILE A 183 11.54 6.38 4.73
C ILE A 183 11.91 4.91 4.96
N GLY A 184 11.31 4.01 4.19
CA GLY A 184 11.58 2.57 4.24
C GLY A 184 10.95 1.88 5.45
N SER A 185 11.45 0.67 5.76
CA SER A 185 11.04 -0.10 6.93
C SER A 185 11.38 0.61 8.24
N GLN A 186 10.42 0.63 9.15
CA GLN A 186 10.59 1.09 10.54
C GLN A 186 10.69 -0.08 11.53
N VAL A 187 10.62 -1.31 11.02
CA VAL A 187 10.80 -2.51 11.82
C VAL A 187 12.28 -2.88 11.76
N HIS A 188 12.94 -2.92 12.92
CA HIS A 188 14.35 -3.29 13.01
C HIS A 188 14.52 -4.82 13.04
N ASP A 189 15.61 -5.34 12.46
CA ASP A 189 15.89 -6.79 12.37
C ASP A 189 15.86 -7.51 13.72
N ASN A 190 16.24 -6.83 14.81
CA ASN A 190 16.17 -7.40 16.16
C ASN A 190 14.73 -7.64 16.63
N GLU A 191 13.75 -6.89 16.14
CA GLU A 191 12.33 -7.15 16.42
C GLU A 191 11.78 -8.29 15.56
N VAL A 192 12.41 -8.57 14.41
CA VAL A 192 12.14 -9.73 13.55
C VAL A 192 12.69 -11.02 14.19
N ILE A 193 13.90 -10.98 14.78
CA ILE A 193 14.56 -12.14 15.39
C ILE A 193 14.15 -12.38 16.84
N ALA A 194 13.97 -11.33 17.68
CA ALA A 194 13.64 -11.49 19.10
C ALA A 194 12.17 -11.84 19.39
N ARG A 195 11.38 -12.11 18.35
CA ARG A 195 9.95 -12.51 18.43
C ARG A 195 9.61 -13.72 17.55
N MET A 196 10.63 -14.44 17.07
CA MET A 196 10.54 -15.83 16.58
C MET A 196 10.77 -16.79 17.75
#